data_AF-A0A7V9GGF7-F1
#
_entry.id   AF-A0A7V9GGF7-F1
#
_cell.length_a   1.000
_cell.length_b   1.000
_cell.length_c   1.000
_cell.angle_alpha   90.00
_cell.angle_beta   90.00
_cell.angle_gamma   90.00
#
_symmetry.space_group_name_H-M   'P 1'
#
loop_
_entity.id
_entity.type
_entity.pdbx_description
1 polymer ?
#
loop_
_entity_poly.entity_id
_entity_poly.type
_entity_poly.pdbx_seq_one_letter_code
_entity_poly.pdbx_strand_id
1 'polypeptide(L)'
;AGVWIRIITHRLVVNWGHQVAVADTVAWLDAAGLPYRDLCFLGAKPEIEADCYIDDAPHNVEALRARGNDVLVFDQPYNGDVGDPRVRTWPEVEEVVLVRMSDRGLPVQGQFPGVIEAANRLRHRLAPDD
;
A
#
# COMPACT_ATOMS: atom_id res chain seq x y z
N ALA A 1 10.55 14.63 6.53
CA ALA A 1 9.83 13.48 7.07
C ALA A 1 9.40 12.64 5.89
N GLY A 2 9.27 11.32 6.10
CA GLY A 2 8.92 10.37 5.03
C GLY A 2 7.56 9.74 5.30
N VAL A 3 6.97 9.14 4.26
CA VAL A 3 5.77 8.30 4.36
C VAL A 3 6.16 6.92 4.88
N TRP A 4 5.35 6.31 5.76
CA TRP A 4 5.56 4.93 6.16
C TRP A 4 4.45 4.08 5.56
N ILE A 5 4.83 3.12 4.72
CA ILE A 5 3.88 2.23 4.05
C ILE A 5 3.82 0.91 4.82
N ARG A 6 2.63 0.53 5.26
CA ARG A 6 2.31 -0.77 5.86
C ARG A 6 1.33 -1.49 4.95
N ILE A 7 1.67 -2.72 4.57
CA ILE A 7 0.84 -3.56 3.72
C ILE A 7 0.12 -4.56 4.63
N ILE A 8 -1.22 -4.59 4.56
CA ILE A 8 -2.05 -5.49 5.36
C ILE A 8 -2.89 -6.35 4.42
N THR A 9 -2.73 -7.67 4.50
CA THR A 9 -3.42 -8.61 3.59
C THR A 9 -3.96 -9.84 4.32
N HIS A 10 -5.04 -10.41 3.79
CA HIS A 10 -5.68 -11.62 4.32
C HIS A 10 -5.23 -12.90 3.56
N ARG A 11 -4.11 -12.88 2.84
CA ARG A 11 -3.71 -14.00 1.94
C ARG A 11 -3.43 -15.36 2.62
N LEU A 12 -3.52 -15.50 3.94
CA LEU A 12 -3.31 -16.76 4.67
C LEU A 12 -4.61 -17.57 4.86
N VAL A 13 -5.39 -17.74 3.80
CA VAL A 13 -6.71 -18.40 3.84
C VAL A 13 -6.67 -19.93 3.69
N VAL A 14 -5.52 -20.52 3.35
CA VAL A 14 -5.39 -21.97 3.10
C VAL A 14 -4.35 -22.62 4.01
N ASN A 15 -4.77 -23.67 4.71
CA ASN A 15 -3.88 -24.51 5.51
C ASN A 15 -2.74 -25.05 4.63
N TRP A 16 -1.51 -25.03 5.15
CA TRP A 16 -0.30 -25.51 4.47
C TRP A 16 0.20 -24.67 3.27
N GLY A 17 -0.49 -23.58 2.90
CA GLY A 17 -0.08 -22.68 1.81
C GLY A 17 0.61 -21.38 2.27
N HIS A 18 0.79 -21.19 3.58
CA HIS A 18 1.27 -19.91 4.13
C HIS A 18 2.65 -19.50 3.60
N GLN A 19 3.59 -20.44 3.50
CA GLN A 19 4.93 -20.15 2.99
C GLN A 19 4.88 -19.65 1.53
N VAL A 20 4.05 -20.27 0.70
CA VAL A 20 3.88 -19.90 -0.71
C VAL A 20 3.21 -18.54 -0.83
N ALA A 21 2.10 -18.31 -0.09
CA ALA A 21 1.39 -17.04 -0.12
C ALA A 21 2.25 -15.84 0.33
N VAL A 22 3.11 -16.05 1.33
CA VAL A 22 4.08 -15.04 1.78
C VAL A 22 5.13 -14.80 0.71
N ALA A 23 5.77 -15.85 0.20
CA ALA A 23 6.82 -15.75 -0.80
C ALA A 23 6.34 -15.05 -2.08
N ASP A 24 5.17 -15.44 -2.60
CA ASP A 24 4.57 -14.84 -3.80
C ASP A 24 4.25 -13.35 -3.60
N THR A 25 3.78 -12.98 -2.41
CA THR A 25 3.47 -11.58 -2.10
C THR A 25 4.73 -10.73 -2.05
N VAL A 26 5.79 -11.22 -1.39
CA VAL A 26 7.08 -10.51 -1.32
C VAL A 26 7.73 -10.41 -2.70
N ALA A 27 7.76 -11.50 -3.47
CA ALA A 27 8.32 -11.51 -4.82
C ALA A 27 7.62 -10.50 -5.74
N TRP A 28 6.29 -10.39 -5.65
CA TRP A 28 5.53 -9.40 -6.40
C TRP A 28 5.86 -7.96 -5.97
N LEU A 29 5.99 -7.70 -4.66
CA LEU A 29 6.35 -6.38 -4.14
C LEU A 29 7.75 -5.95 -4.60
N ASP A 30 8.71 -6.87 -4.58
CA ASP A 30 10.08 -6.63 -5.05
C ASP A 30 10.10 -6.32 -6.55
N ALA A 31 9.37 -7.09 -7.36
CA ALA A 31 9.26 -6.87 -8.80
C ALA A 31 8.56 -5.54 -9.14
N ALA A 32 7.56 -5.15 -8.36
CA ALA A 32 6.87 -3.86 -8.49
C ALA A 32 7.70 -2.68 -7.95
N GLY A 33 8.78 -2.95 -7.20
CA GLY A 33 9.61 -1.92 -6.57
C GLY A 33 8.88 -1.11 -5.51
N LEU A 34 7.88 -1.71 -4.84
CA LEU A 34 7.07 -1.03 -3.84
C LEU A 34 7.76 -1.06 -2.47
N PRO A 35 8.19 0.09 -1.91
CA PRO A 35 8.77 0.11 -0.59
C PRO A 35 7.70 -0.10 0.48
N TYR A 36 7.99 -0.95 1.46
CA TYR A 36 7.13 -1.14 2.64
C TYR A 36 7.99 -1.33 3.89
N ARG A 37 7.47 -0.87 5.03
CA ARG A 37 8.10 -1.06 6.34
C ARG A 37 7.63 -2.33 7.01
N ASP A 38 6.33 -2.58 6.93
CA ASP A 38 5.67 -3.71 7.57
C ASP A 38 4.79 -4.43 6.55
N LEU A 39 4.84 -5.77 6.55
CA LEU A 39 3.93 -6.65 5.82
C LEU A 39 3.21 -7.53 6.84
N CYS A 40 1.91 -7.31 7.01
CA CYS A 40 1.09 -7.97 8.02
C CYS A 40 0.07 -8.89 7.34
N PHE A 41 0.11 -10.18 7.68
CA PHE A 41 -0.88 -11.15 7.26
C PHE A 41 -1.90 -11.39 8.38
N LEU A 42 -3.14 -10.94 8.20
CA LEU A 42 -4.16 -10.94 9.27
C LEU A 42 -5.48 -11.54 8.79
N GLY A 43 -6.08 -12.39 9.61
CA GLY A 43 -7.38 -13.06 9.37
C GLY A 43 -8.56 -12.08 9.20
N ALA A 44 -8.54 -11.01 9.98
CA ALA A 44 -9.34 -9.82 9.76
C ALA A 44 -8.36 -8.66 9.69
N LYS A 45 -8.62 -7.64 8.87
CA LYS A 45 -7.83 -6.41 8.88
C LYS A 45 -8.29 -5.59 10.09
N PRO A 46 -7.59 -5.61 11.24
CA PRO A 46 -7.95 -4.72 12.32
C PRO A 46 -7.68 -3.29 11.85
N GLU A 47 -8.36 -2.35 12.48
CA GLU A 47 -7.93 -0.96 12.43
C GLU A 47 -6.52 -0.88 12.99
N ILE A 48 -5.58 -0.40 12.19
CA ILE A 48 -4.20 -0.19 12.60
C ILE A 48 -3.96 1.30 12.46
N GLU A 49 -3.84 2.01 13.59
CA GLU A 49 -3.65 3.45 13.69
C GLU A 49 -2.69 3.96 12.59
N ALA A 50 -3.30 4.56 11.55
CA ALA A 50 -2.63 5.03 10.36
C ALA A 50 -3.21 6.40 10.00
N ASP A 51 -2.35 7.26 9.46
CA ASP A 51 -2.73 8.58 9.00
C ASP A 51 -3.72 8.56 7.83
N CYS A 52 -3.67 7.51 7.01
CA CYS A 52 -4.47 7.32 5.80
C CYS A 52 -4.49 5.83 5.44
N TYR A 53 -5.64 5.34 5.00
CA TYR A 53 -5.83 4.00 4.47
C TYR A 53 -6.10 4.04 2.96
N ILE A 54 -5.69 2.97 2.27
CA ILE A 54 -5.99 2.75 0.85
C ILE A 54 -6.49 1.31 0.74
N ASP A 55 -7.74 1.13 0.31
CA ASP A 55 -8.34 -0.19 0.13
C ASP A 55 -9.30 -0.15 -1.05
N ASP A 56 -9.34 -1.24 -1.80
CA ASP A 56 -10.22 -1.43 -2.95
C ASP A 56 -11.52 -2.15 -2.57
N ALA A 57 -11.57 -2.85 -1.44
CA ALA A 57 -12.72 -3.67 -1.08
C ALA A 57 -13.80 -2.81 -0.39
N PRO A 58 -15.04 -2.75 -0.93
CA PRO A 58 -16.11 -1.90 -0.39
C PRO A 58 -16.32 -2.05 1.12
N HIS A 59 -16.42 -3.29 1.61
CA HIS A 59 -16.65 -3.58 3.02
C HIS A 59 -15.53 -3.06 3.94
N ASN A 60 -14.26 -3.07 3.49
CA ASN A 60 -13.15 -2.53 4.28
C ASN A 60 -13.22 -1.00 4.33
N VAL A 61 -13.46 -0.38 3.17
CA VAL A 61 -13.58 1.08 3.06
C VAL A 61 -14.71 1.60 3.93
N GLU A 62 -15.88 1.00 3.84
CA GLU A 62 -17.06 1.37 4.62
C GLU A 62 -16.81 1.20 6.12
N ALA A 63 -16.23 0.06 6.54
CA ALA A 63 -15.93 -0.21 7.94
C ALA A 63 -14.93 0.79 8.53
N LEU A 64 -13.89 1.17 7.78
CA LEU A 64 -12.89 2.15 8.20
C LEU A 64 -13.49 3.56 8.26
N ARG A 65 -14.25 3.96 7.23
CA ARG A 65 -14.91 5.29 7.18
C ARG A 65 -15.98 5.46 8.26
N ALA A 66 -16.75 4.42 8.56
CA ALA A 66 -17.74 4.44 9.65
C ALA A 66 -17.12 4.74 11.02
N ARG A 67 -15.81 4.53 11.17
CA ARG A 67 -15.03 4.83 12.38
C ARG A 67 -14.35 6.20 12.34
N GLY A 68 -14.54 6.96 11.26
CA GLY A 68 -13.95 8.30 11.09
C GLY A 68 -12.54 8.30 10.51
N ASN A 69 -12.05 7.16 9.99
CA ASN A 69 -10.73 7.10 9.37
C ASN A 69 -10.69 7.80 8.00
N ASP A 70 -9.52 8.34 7.65
CA ASP A 70 -9.24 8.84 6.30
C ASP A 70 -8.92 7.67 5.36
N VAL A 71 -9.78 7.44 4.36
CA VAL A 71 -9.69 6.27 3.46
C VAL A 71 -9.85 6.67 2.00
N LEU A 72 -8.85 6.34 1.20
CA LEU A 72 -8.91 6.38 -0.26
C LEU A 72 -9.41 5.05 -0.82
N VAL A 73 -10.41 5.11 -1.68
CA VAL A 73 -10.78 3.97 -2.51
C VAL A 73 -9.76 3.84 -3.63
N PHE A 74 -9.16 2.67 -3.78
CA PHE A 74 -8.44 2.37 -5.01
C PHE A 74 -9.46 1.88 -6.06
N ASP A 75 -9.62 2.62 -7.15
CA ASP A 75 -10.66 2.40 -8.17
C ASP A 75 -10.56 1.00 -8.78
N GLN A 76 -11.66 0.26 -8.77
CA GLN A 76 -11.79 -1.04 -9.38
C GLN A 76 -13.20 -1.21 -9.98
N PRO A 77 -13.38 -2.02 -11.04
CA PRO A 77 -14.69 -2.19 -11.67
C PRO A 77 -15.81 -2.64 -10.71
N TYR A 78 -15.46 -3.32 -9.62
CA TYR A 78 -16.42 -3.86 -8.64
C TYR A 78 -16.76 -2.94 -7.47
N ASN A 79 -16.09 -1.79 -7.31
CA ASN A 79 -16.32 -0.87 -6.18
C ASN A 79 -16.91 0.49 -6.60
N GLY A 80 -17.54 0.54 -7.77
CA GLY A 80 -18.09 1.78 -8.33
C GLY A 80 -19.25 2.40 -7.54
N ASP A 81 -19.85 1.65 -6.61
CA ASP A 81 -20.85 2.11 -5.66
C ASP A 81 -20.24 2.78 -4.40
N VAL A 82 -18.93 2.64 -4.19
CA VAL A 82 -18.24 3.24 -3.06
C VAL A 82 -17.95 4.71 -3.34
N GLY A 83 -18.40 5.58 -2.43
CA GLY A 83 -18.22 7.02 -2.54
C GLY A 83 -16.76 7.49 -2.51
N ASP A 84 -16.54 8.74 -2.89
CA ASP A 84 -15.24 9.43 -2.82
C ASP A 84 -14.74 9.60 -1.37
N PRO A 85 -13.44 9.89 -1.15
CA PRO A 85 -12.36 10.11 -2.14
C PRO A 85 -11.79 8.81 -2.74
N ARG A 86 -11.37 8.88 -4.01
CA ARG A 86 -10.89 7.76 -4.83
C ARG A 86 -9.66 8.13 -5.66
N VAL A 87 -8.80 7.14 -5.90
CA VAL A 87 -7.60 7.20 -6.73
C VAL A 87 -7.59 6.01 -7.69
N ARG A 88 -7.05 6.19 -8.89
CA ARG A 88 -7.03 5.15 -9.95
C ARG A 88 -5.66 4.56 -10.17
N THR A 89 -4.62 5.28 -9.74
CA THR A 89 -3.24 4.95 -10.00
C THR A 89 -2.37 5.27 -8.79
N TRP A 90 -1.19 4.64 -8.72
CA TRP A 90 -0.21 4.95 -7.67
C TRP A 90 0.33 6.40 -7.72
N PRO A 91 0.54 7.02 -8.89
CA PRO A 91 0.84 8.45 -8.95
C PRO A 91 -0.25 9.34 -8.33
N GLU A 92 -1.53 9.04 -8.55
CA GLU A 92 -2.62 9.76 -7.89
C GLU A 92 -2.60 9.56 -6.36
N VAL A 93 -2.25 8.35 -5.89
CA VAL A 93 -2.02 8.11 -4.46
C VAL A 93 -0.93 9.04 -3.93
N GLU A 94 0.21 9.13 -4.61
CA GLU A 94 1.33 9.97 -4.20
C GLU A 94 0.91 11.44 -4.11
N GLU A 95 0.24 11.97 -5.13
CA GLU A 95 -0.26 13.34 -5.15
C GLU A 95 -1.19 13.63 -3.96
N VAL A 96 -2.16 12.75 -3.70
CA VAL A 96 -3.11 12.94 -2.60
C VAL A 96 -2.43 12.83 -1.23
N VAL A 97 -1.48 11.90 -1.06
CA VAL A 97 -0.72 11.76 0.18
C VAL A 97 0.15 13.00 0.43
N LEU A 98 0.79 13.56 -0.60
CA LEU A 98 1.60 14.78 -0.48
C LEU A 98 0.76 16.00 -0.08
N VAL A 99 -0.46 16.12 -0.62
CA VAL A 99 -1.42 17.16 -0.22
C VAL A 99 -1.79 16.98 1.26
N ARG A 100 -2.15 15.77 1.69
CA ARG A 100 -2.51 15.49 3.08
C ARG A 100 -1.38 15.73 4.06
N MET A 101 -0.15 15.40 3.69
CA MET A 101 1.03 15.72 4.49
C MET A 101 1.19 17.22 4.67
N SER A 102 1.00 17.98 3.58
CA SER A 102 1.07 19.45 3.59
C SER A 102 -0.01 20.06 4.49
N ASP A 103 -1.26 19.57 4.37
CA ASP A 103 -2.39 20.03 5.19
C ASP A 103 -2.17 19.76 6.70
N ARG A 104 -1.43 18.70 7.03
CA ARG A 104 -1.06 18.34 8.41
C ARG A 104 0.22 19.02 8.90
N GLY A 105 0.85 19.87 8.09
CA GLY A 105 2.12 20.53 8.41
C GLY A 105 3.31 19.57 8.54
N LEU A 106 3.20 18.36 7.99
CA LEU A 106 4.28 17.37 8.02
C LEU A 106 5.35 17.74 6.98
N PRO A 107 6.65 17.61 7.30
CA PRO A 107 7.70 17.99 6.37
C PRO A 107 7.74 17.03 5.18
N VAL A 108 7.34 17.51 4.00
CA VAL A 108 7.45 16.80 2.72
C VAL A 108 8.92 16.78 2.29
N GLN A 109 9.62 15.65 2.47
CA GLN A 109 10.88 15.43 1.78
C GLN A 109 10.58 14.84 0.41
N GLY A 110 11.01 15.54 -0.65
CA GLY A 110 10.97 15.02 -2.01
C GLY A 110 11.84 13.78 -2.12
N GLN A 111 11.20 12.66 -2.48
CA GLN A 111 11.74 11.32 -2.72
C GLN A 111 12.60 10.71 -1.61
N PHE A 112 12.25 9.47 -1.23
CA PHE A 112 13.04 8.67 -0.30
C PHE A 112 14.48 8.49 -0.79
N PRO A 113 15.49 8.90 0.00
CA PRO A 113 16.87 8.52 -0.26
C PRO A 113 16.96 6.99 -0.23
N GLY A 114 17.40 6.39 -1.34
CA GLY A 114 17.60 4.95 -1.43
C GLY A 114 16.49 4.14 -2.11
N VAL A 115 15.33 4.70 -2.46
CA VAL A 115 14.28 3.93 -3.19
C VAL A 115 14.62 3.76 -4.66
N ILE A 116 15.08 4.82 -5.34
CA ILE A 116 15.59 4.70 -6.72
C ILE A 116 16.84 3.83 -6.73
N GLU A 117 17.74 3.98 -5.77
CA GLU A 117 18.93 3.12 -5.66
C GLU A 117 18.60 1.66 -5.32
N ALA A 118 17.66 1.36 -4.42
CA ALA A 118 17.29 -0.01 -4.07
C ALA A 118 16.51 -0.68 -5.20
N ALA A 119 15.57 0.03 -5.83
CA ALA A 119 14.88 -0.44 -7.01
C ALA A 119 15.87 -0.65 -8.18
N ASN A 120 16.84 0.25 -8.38
CA ASN A 120 17.88 0.08 -9.40
C ASN A 120 18.86 -1.05 -9.05
N ARG A 121 19.22 -1.26 -7.77
CA ARG A 121 20.06 -2.39 -7.32
C ARG A 121 19.36 -3.74 -7.52
N LEU A 122 18.06 -3.84 -7.24
CA LEU A 122 17.26 -5.03 -7.51
C LEU A 122 17.16 -5.31 -9.02
N ARG A 123 16.88 -4.27 -9.82
CA ARG A 123 16.86 -4.38 -11.29
C ARG A 123 18.21 -4.81 -11.86
N HIS A 124 19.32 -4.31 -11.31
CA HIS A 124 20.67 -4.69 -11.73
C HIS A 124 21.05 -6.13 -11.32
N ARG A 125 20.46 -6.67 -10.24
CA ARG A 125 20.68 -8.07 -9.82
C ARG A 125 19.82 -9.09 -10.57
N LEU A 126 18.70 -8.65 -11.15
CA LEU A 126 17.76 -9.50 -11.89
C LEU A 126 17.98 -9.47 -13.40
N ALA A 127 18.78 -8.53 -13.91
CA ALA A 127 19.31 -8.61 -15.26
C ALA A 127 20.25 -9.84 -15.33
N PRO A 128 20.07 -10.78 -16.27
CA PRO A 128 21.05 -11.82 -16.49
C PRO A 128 22.36 -11.15 -16.89
N ASP A 129 23.49 -11.62 -16.36
CA ASP A 129 24.79 -11.28 -16.91
C ASP A 129 24.82 -11.75 -18.38
N ASP A 130 25.05 -10.81 -19.32
CA ASP A 130 25.31 -11.10 -20.73
C ASP A 130 26.58 -11.98 -20.91
#